data_AF-A0A7J4CS94-F1
#
_entry.id   AF-A0A7J4CS94-F1
#
_cell.length_a   1.000
_cell.length_b   1.000
_cell.length_c   1.000
_cell.angle_alpha   90.00
_cell.angle_beta   90.00
_cell.angle_gamma   90.00
#
_symmetry.space_group_name_H-M   'P 1'
#
loop_
_entity.id
_entity.type
_entity.pdbx_description
1 polymer ?
#
loop_
_entity_poly.entity_id
_entity_poly.type
_entity_poly.pdbx_seq_one_letter_code
_entity_poly.pdbx_strand_id
1 'polypeptide(L)'
;MKKAKRKITLERMYILINNAISNARSNPDLAKNQADLAWRISTHQRVRMPYELRMNFCKQCKSFIVPGVNARVRIGRTHLKAIRIT
;
A
#
# COMPACT_ATOMS: atom_id res chain seq x y z
N MET A 1 -11.55 -19.07 -15.77
CA MET A 1 -11.17 -19.22 -14.34
C MET A 1 -10.11 -18.22 -13.85
N LYS A 2 -8.98 -18.01 -14.55
CA LYS A 2 -7.88 -17.10 -14.09
C LYS A 2 -8.33 -15.65 -13.81
N LYS A 3 -9.26 -15.08 -14.58
CA LYS A 3 -9.78 -13.71 -14.38
C LYS A 3 -10.57 -13.56 -13.06
N ALA A 4 -11.39 -14.55 -12.69
CA ALA A 4 -12.20 -14.51 -11.48
C ALA A 4 -11.33 -14.55 -10.21
N LYS A 5 -10.32 -15.45 -10.16
CA LYS A 5 -9.34 -15.49 -9.06
C LYS A 5 -8.58 -14.17 -8.93
N ARG A 6 -8.18 -13.55 -10.04
CA ARG A 6 -7.51 -12.24 -10.03
C ARG A 6 -8.42 -11.14 -9.46
N LYS A 7 -9.70 -11.13 -9.84
CA LYS A 7 -10.68 -10.16 -9.31
C LYS A 7 -10.83 -10.28 -7.79
N ILE A 8 -11.07 -11.49 -7.30
CA ILE A 8 -11.19 -11.77 -5.85
C ILE A 8 -9.90 -11.40 -5.10
N THR A 9 -8.74 -11.65 -5.72
CA THR A 9 -7.44 -11.28 -5.13
C THR A 9 -7.32 -9.77 -4.97
N LEU A 10 -7.69 -9.01 -6.01
CA LEU A 10 -7.68 -7.54 -5.96
C LEU A 10 -8.64 -7.01 -4.89
N GLU A 11 -9.88 -7.52 -4.85
CA GLU A 11 -10.87 -7.16 -3.84
C GLU A 11 -10.33 -7.37 -2.41
N ARG A 12 -9.70 -8.53 -2.15
CA ARG A 12 -9.05 -8.80 -0.86
C ARG A 12 -7.94 -7.82 -0.53
N MET A 13 -7.11 -7.45 -1.49
CA MET A 13 -6.04 -6.47 -1.28
C MET A 13 -6.60 -5.09 -0.92
N TYR A 14 -7.67 -4.66 -1.60
CA TYR A 14 -8.36 -3.42 -1.29
C TYR A 14 -8.88 -3.42 0.15
N ILE A 15 -9.58 -4.49 0.56
CA ILE A 15 -10.10 -4.61 1.93
C ILE A 15 -8.97 -4.56 2.97
N LEU A 16 -7.90 -5.33 2.75
CA LEU A 16 -6.77 -5.38 3.69
C LEU A 16 -6.08 -4.02 3.85
N ILE A 17 -5.83 -3.32 2.75
CA ILE A 17 -5.15 -2.02 2.80
C ILE A 17 -6.08 -0.94 3.34
N ASN A 18 -7.37 -0.94 3.02
CA ASN A 18 -8.33 0.00 3.60
C ASN A 18 -8.42 -0.18 5.12
N ASN A 19 -8.46 -1.42 5.60
CA ASN A 19 -8.39 -1.70 7.03
C ASN A 19 -7.07 -1.22 7.65
N ALA A 20 -5.95 -1.44 6.96
CA ALA A 20 -4.64 -0.97 7.42
C ALA A 20 -4.59 0.57 7.54
N ILE A 21 -5.17 1.30 6.59
CA ILE A 21 -5.24 2.77 6.62
C ILE A 21 -6.09 3.23 7.82
N SER A 22 -7.28 2.64 8.01
CA SER A 22 -8.16 2.98 9.14
C SER A 22 -7.50 2.72 10.48
N ASN A 23 -6.73 1.64 10.60
CA ASN A 23 -6.04 1.26 11.83
C ASN A 23 -4.69 1.96 12.03
N ALA A 24 -4.18 2.70 11.03
CA ALA A 24 -2.83 3.25 11.07
C ALA A 24 -2.57 4.22 12.24
N ARG A 25 -3.62 4.91 12.71
CA ARG A 25 -3.53 5.84 13.86
C ARG A 25 -3.80 5.16 15.20
N SER A 26 -4.70 4.19 15.24
CA SER A 26 -5.12 3.52 16.48
C SER A 26 -4.20 2.37 16.86
N ASN A 27 -3.77 1.57 15.88
CA ASN A 27 -2.91 0.42 16.09
C ASN A 27 -1.96 0.23 14.88
N PRO A 28 -0.76 0.85 14.92
CA PRO A 28 0.18 0.84 13.80
C PRO A 28 0.74 -0.56 13.51
N ASP A 29 0.91 -1.41 14.53
CA ASP A 29 1.41 -2.78 14.37
C ASP A 29 0.41 -3.66 13.60
N LEU A 30 -0.88 -3.55 13.96
CA LEU A 30 -1.95 -4.25 13.25
C LEU A 30 -2.06 -3.77 11.80
N ALA A 31 -1.97 -2.46 11.58
CA ALA A 31 -1.97 -1.89 10.23
C ALA A 31 -0.81 -2.42 9.37
N LYS A 32 0.40 -2.49 9.95
CA LYS A 32 1.58 -3.04 9.29
C LYS A 32 1.36 -4.52 8.92
N ASN A 33 0.85 -5.32 9.85
CA ASN A 33 0.58 -6.75 9.60
C ASN A 33 -0.46 -6.96 8.48
N GLN A 34 -1.52 -6.14 8.44
CA GLN A 34 -2.53 -6.18 7.38
C GLN A 34 -1.95 -5.81 6.00
N ALA A 35 -1.11 -4.77 5.96
CA ALA A 35 -0.42 -4.36 4.74
C ALA A 35 0.58 -5.42 4.25
N ASP A 36 1.36 -6.03 5.15
CA ASP A 36 2.29 -7.12 4.83
C ASP A 36 1.55 -8.33 4.28
N LEU A 37 0.36 -8.65 4.81
CA LEU A 37 -0.48 -9.72 4.27
C LEU A 37 -0.93 -9.40 2.83
N ALA A 38 -1.35 -8.17 2.55
CA ALA A 38 -1.71 -7.74 1.21
C ALA A 38 -0.53 -7.87 0.22
N TRP A 39 0.68 -7.50 0.66
CA TRP A 39 1.91 -7.67 -0.12
C TRP A 39 2.20 -9.14 -0.42
N ARG A 40 2.13 -10.02 0.60
CA ARG A 40 2.34 -11.46 0.44
C ARG A 40 1.36 -12.08 -0.56
N ILE A 41 0.10 -11.68 -0.51
CA ILE A 41 -0.93 -12.11 -1.47
C ILE A 41 -0.55 -11.66 -2.90
N SER A 42 -0.06 -10.43 -3.07
CA SER A 42 0.40 -9.90 -4.36
C SER A 42 1.45 -10.79 -4.99
N THR A 43 2.49 -11.10 -4.21
CA THR A 43 3.63 -11.88 -4.67
C THR A 43 3.25 -13.33 -4.93
N HIS A 44 2.43 -13.92 -4.06
CA HIS A 44 2.02 -15.32 -4.17
C HIS A 44 1.13 -15.56 -5.39
N GLN A 45 0.15 -14.68 -5.62
CA GLN A 45 -0.76 -14.77 -6.77
C GLN A 45 -0.17 -14.16 -8.06
N ARG A 46 1.04 -13.58 -7.99
CA ARG A 46 1.71 -12.85 -9.09
C ARG A 46 0.80 -11.78 -9.72
N VAL A 47 0.01 -11.11 -8.89
CA VAL A 47 -0.89 -10.03 -9.31
C VAL A 47 -0.22 -8.71 -8.97
N ARG A 48 -0.01 -7.87 -9.98
CA ARG A 48 0.47 -6.50 -9.81
C ARG A 48 -0.55 -5.70 -9.01
N MET A 49 -0.12 -5.12 -7.88
CA MET A 49 -0.95 -4.21 -7.12
C MET A 49 -1.32 -2.97 -7.96
N PRO A 50 -2.59 -2.52 -7.89
CA PRO A 50 -3.03 -1.22 -8.41
C PRO A 50 -2.17 -0.07 -7.88
N TYR A 51 -2.13 1.02 -8.65
CA TYR A 51 -1.29 2.17 -8.33
C TYR A 51 -1.61 2.78 -6.95
N GLU A 52 -2.91 2.91 -6.64
CA GLU A 52 -3.43 3.45 -5.38
C GLU A 52 -2.88 2.68 -4.17
N LEU A 53 -2.99 1.34 -4.20
CA LEU A 53 -2.51 0.47 -3.13
C LEU A 53 -0.98 0.51 -3.03
N ARG A 54 -0.30 0.56 -4.17
CA ARG A 54 1.17 0.59 -4.23
C ARG A 54 1.76 1.90 -3.68
N MET A 55 1.01 2.99 -3.68
CA MET A 55 1.45 4.26 -3.10
C MET A 55 1.64 4.18 -1.58
N ASN A 56 0.94 3.24 -0.93
CA ASN A 56 1.00 3.02 0.51
C ASN A 56 2.17 2.13 0.93
N PHE A 57 3.13 1.87 0.05
CA PHE A 57 4.33 1.10 0.35
C PHE A 57 5.59 1.86 -0.03
N CYS A 58 6.62 1.75 0.81
CA CYS A 58 7.94 2.23 0.44
C CYS A 58 8.51 1.39 -0.71
N LYS A 59 9.03 2.03 -1.76
CA LYS A 59 9.64 1.30 -2.88
C LYS A 59 10.96 0.62 -2.51
N GLN A 60 11.64 1.10 -1.48
CA GLN A 60 12.95 0.58 -1.04
C GLN A 60 12.78 -0.50 0.03
N CYS A 61 12.22 -0.16 1.19
CA CYS A 61 12.08 -1.10 2.31
C CYS A 61 10.76 -1.89 2.32
N LYS A 62 9.82 -1.60 1.42
CA LYS A 62 8.49 -2.23 1.33
C LYS A 62 7.63 -2.08 2.60
N SER A 63 7.99 -1.15 3.49
CA SER A 63 7.19 -0.85 4.67
C SER A 63 5.87 -0.19 4.30
N PHE A 64 4.85 -0.40 5.14
CA PHE A 64 3.57 0.28 5.02
C PHE A 64 3.71 1.76 5.37
N ILE A 65 3.26 2.61 4.45
CA ILE A 65 3.31 4.05 4.55
C ILE A 65 1.90 4.63 4.39
N VAL A 66 1.52 5.49 5.33
CA VAL A 66 0.29 6.28 5.30
C VAL A 66 0.67 7.76 5.32
N PRO A 67 0.41 8.49 4.23
CA PRO A 67 0.59 9.94 4.16
C PRO A 67 -0.09 10.65 5.32
N GLY A 68 0.67 11.48 6.05
CA GLY A 68 0.14 12.26 7.19
C GLY A 68 0.08 11.49 8.51
N VAL A 69 0.51 10.22 8.56
CA VAL A 69 0.70 9.48 9.82
C VAL A 69 2.18 9.17 10.03
N ASN A 70 2.76 8.34 9.16
CA ASN A 70 4.16 7.89 9.28
C ASN A 70 5.04 8.27 8.08
N ALA A 71 4.48 8.96 7.08
CA ALA A 71 5.28 9.61 6.03
C ALA A 71 4.80 11.02 5.72
N ARG A 72 5.76 11.82 5.28
CA ARG A 72 5.58 13.21 4.89
C ARG A 72 5.63 13.31 3.37
N VAL A 73 4.55 13.83 2.80
CA VAL A 73 4.45 14.09 1.36
C VAL A 73 4.79 15.55 1.11
N ARG A 74 5.76 15.79 0.21
CA ARG A 74 6.22 17.12 -0.18
C ARG A 74 6.21 17.25 -1.71
N ILE A 75 5.97 18.46 -2.19
CA ILE A 75 6.15 18.80 -3.60
C ILE A 75 7.62 19.19 -3.80
N GLY A 76 8.29 18.55 -4.75
CA GLY A 76 9.68 18.84 -5.09
C GLY A 76 9.83 20.26 -5.65
N ARG A 77 10.88 20.96 -5.22
CA ARG A 77 11.18 22.35 -5.63
C ARG A 77 11.96 22.47 -6.94
N THR A 78 12.33 21.34 -7.55
CA THR A 78 13.03 21.28 -8.84
C THR A 78 12.08 21.58 -10.00
N HIS A 79 12.64 21.99 -11.15
CA HIS A 79 11.89 22.24 -12.40
C HIS A 79 10.97 21.07 -12.79
N LEU A 80 11.46 19.84 -12.60
CA LEU A 80 10.65 18.62 -12.69
C LEU A 80 9.76 18.49 -11.44
N LYS A 81 8.47 18.72 -11.61
CA LYS A 81 7.46 18.51 -10.55
C LYS A 81 7.42 17.03 -10.19
N ALA A 82 7.85 16.72 -8.97
CA ALA A 82 7.84 15.36 -8.43
C ALA A 82 7.29 15.36 -7.01
N ILE A 83 6.58 14.30 -6.63
CA ILE A 83 6.15 14.08 -5.25
C ILE A 83 7.27 13.37 -4.50
N ARG A 84 7.74 13.98 -3.42
CA ARG A 84 8.71 13.38 -2.50
C ARG A 84 7.97 12.84 -1.28
N ILE A 85 8.09 11.53 -1.05
CA ILE A 85 7.56 10.86 0.11
C ILE A 85 8.78 10.51 0.97
N THR A 86 8.87 11.13 2.15
CA THR A 86 9.94 10.93 3.13
C THR A 86 9.36 10.44 4.44
#